data_AF-A0A2G6HGN2-F1
#
_entry.id   AF-A0A2G6HGN2-F1
#
_cell.length_a   1.000
_cell.length_b   1.000
_cell.length_c   1.000
_cell.angle_alpha   90.00
_cell.angle_beta   90.00
_cell.angle_gamma   90.00
#
_symmetry.space_group_name_H-M   'P 1'
#
loop_
_entity.id
_entity.type
_entity.pdbx_description
1 polymer ?
#
loop_
_entity_poly.entity_id
_entity_poly.type
_entity_poly.pdbx_seq_one_letter_code
_entity_poly.pdbx_strand_id
1 'polypeptide(L)'
;EEREMLGLYVSDHPLRGIDVALARHQGHEIAQVVGNPQHMADKSVKIAGLVSGVQTKVTKQGNTWAIATVEDMSGSVEVLFFPRSYETIESYLAPDIIVQIEGRVSLRDETLSIFGQKMTVLDLREDEDSPVNVELPFNRCAPEFLQGVRRVLEAFPGSSPVRLHVKEPGRTTVIEVDPHLRVEQGTAFFSELKAVVGAQAVKNP
;
A
#
# COMPACT_ATOMS: atom_id res chain seq x y z
N GLU A 1 1.25 -35.89 7.64
CA GLU A 1 2.61 -35.36 7.86
C GLU A 1 3.13 -34.86 6.51
N GLU A 2 3.99 -33.85 6.48
CA GLU A 2 4.47 -33.09 5.28
C GLU A 2 3.71 -31.80 4.90
N ARG A 3 3.55 -30.86 5.85
CA ARG A 3 3.15 -29.45 5.57
C ARG A 3 4.09 -28.40 6.20
N GLU A 4 5.32 -28.78 6.55
CA GLU A 4 6.21 -27.93 7.38
C GLU A 4 7.58 -27.60 6.78
N MET A 5 7.83 -27.81 5.48
CA MET A 5 9.12 -27.44 4.89
C MET A 5 8.93 -26.83 3.50
N LEU A 6 9.54 -25.67 3.29
CA LEU A 6 9.43 -24.72 2.16
C LEU A 6 8.38 -23.62 2.38
N GLY A 7 8.78 -22.59 3.13
CA GLY A 7 8.07 -21.31 3.23
C GLY A 7 7.96 -20.60 1.88
N LEU A 8 7.03 -21.05 1.05
CA LEU A 8 6.68 -20.47 -0.24
C LEU A 8 5.31 -19.80 -0.11
N TYR A 9 5.29 -18.54 0.36
CA TYR A 9 4.18 -17.60 0.17
C TYR A 9 4.44 -16.67 -1.04
N VAL A 10 5.28 -17.08 -2.00
CA VAL A 10 5.78 -16.21 -3.07
C VAL A 10 4.74 -15.92 -4.17
N SER A 11 3.62 -16.65 -4.24
CA SER A 11 2.62 -16.45 -5.31
C SER A 11 1.45 -15.51 -4.96
N ASP A 12 1.04 -15.35 -3.69
CA ASP A 12 -0.19 -14.63 -3.32
C ASP A 12 -0.02 -13.73 -2.07
N HIS A 13 1.11 -13.03 -1.94
CA HIS A 13 1.29 -12.08 -0.84
C HIS A 13 0.25 -10.93 -0.96
N PRO A 14 -0.51 -10.57 0.10
CA PRO A 14 -1.53 -9.51 0.01
C PRO A 14 -0.98 -8.11 -0.35
N LEU A 15 0.33 -7.91 -0.16
CA LEU A 15 1.04 -6.69 -0.55
C LEU A 15 1.54 -6.70 -2.00
N ARG A 16 1.39 -7.82 -2.72
CA ARG A 16 1.86 -7.94 -4.10
C ARG A 16 1.12 -6.95 -5.00
N GLY A 17 1.87 -6.13 -5.72
CA GLY A 17 1.31 -5.12 -6.63
C GLY A 17 1.11 -3.74 -6.00
N ILE A 18 1.24 -3.62 -4.67
CA ILE A 18 1.26 -2.33 -3.95
C ILE A 18 2.63 -2.06 -3.31
N ASP A 19 3.66 -2.80 -3.71
CA ASP A 19 5.01 -2.75 -3.15
C ASP A 19 5.62 -1.34 -3.27
N VAL A 20 5.39 -0.69 -4.42
CA VAL A 20 5.87 0.68 -4.68
C VAL A 20 5.16 1.70 -3.80
N ALA A 21 3.85 1.53 -3.59
CA ALA A 21 3.05 2.36 -2.70
C ALA A 21 3.56 2.24 -1.26
N LEU A 22 3.70 1.00 -0.78
CA LEU A 22 4.18 0.67 0.56
C LEU A 22 5.58 1.25 0.82
N ALA A 23 6.46 1.17 -0.18
CA ALA A 23 7.83 1.68 -0.10
C ALA A 23 7.90 3.20 0.19
N ARG A 24 6.89 3.99 -0.19
CA ARG A 24 6.83 5.44 0.08
C ARG A 24 6.53 5.75 1.55
N HIS A 25 5.87 4.82 2.24
CA HIS A 25 5.46 5.00 3.64
C HIS A 25 6.50 4.46 4.63
N GLN A 26 7.34 3.51 4.22
CA GLN A 26 8.44 3.04 5.06
C GLN A 26 9.71 3.90 4.94
N GLY A 27 10.49 3.92 6.01
CA GLY A 27 11.88 4.41 5.98
C GLY A 27 12.90 3.26 5.97
N HIS A 28 12.46 2.07 6.37
CA HIS A 28 13.26 0.85 6.42
C HIS A 28 12.37 -0.33 6.02
N GLU A 29 12.89 -1.25 5.23
CA GLU A 29 12.30 -2.58 5.04
C GLU A 29 12.50 -3.40 6.32
N ILE A 30 11.61 -4.35 6.58
CA ILE A 30 11.70 -5.18 7.80
C ILE A 30 13.01 -5.97 7.81
N ALA A 31 13.43 -6.56 6.69
CA ALA A 31 14.70 -7.28 6.58
C ALA A 31 15.93 -6.42 6.94
N GLN A 32 15.90 -5.11 6.68
CA GLN A 32 16.98 -4.20 7.06
C GLN A 32 17.05 -4.00 8.57
N VAL A 33 15.89 -4.01 9.24
CA VAL A 33 15.80 -3.90 10.70
C VAL A 33 16.24 -5.22 11.36
N VAL A 34 15.73 -6.37 10.90
CA VAL A 34 16.05 -7.67 11.49
C VAL A 34 17.43 -8.21 11.09
N GLY A 35 17.95 -7.83 9.93
CA GLY A 35 19.20 -8.38 9.38
C GLY A 35 20.48 -7.89 10.06
N ASN A 36 20.42 -6.81 10.85
CA ASN A 36 21.54 -6.32 11.64
C ASN A 36 21.09 -5.83 13.02
N PRO A 37 20.69 -6.74 13.91
CA PRO A 37 20.00 -6.41 15.15
C PRO A 37 20.87 -5.59 16.11
N GLN A 38 22.17 -5.87 16.23
CA GLN A 38 23.06 -5.10 17.10
C GLN A 38 23.24 -3.66 16.60
N HIS A 39 23.28 -3.43 15.28
CA HIS A 39 23.40 -2.08 14.74
C HIS A 39 22.09 -1.29 14.79
N MET A 40 20.96 -1.99 14.79
CA MET A 40 19.63 -1.39 14.79
C MET A 40 19.08 -1.16 16.20
N ALA A 41 19.63 -1.84 17.22
CA ALA A 41 19.26 -1.67 18.61
C ALA A 41 19.16 -0.20 19.02
N ASP A 42 18.09 0.15 19.74
CA ASP A 42 17.78 1.48 20.25
C ASP A 42 17.51 2.58 19.21
N LYS A 43 17.59 2.29 17.91
CA LYS A 43 17.25 3.25 16.87
C LYS A 43 15.75 3.39 16.67
N SER A 44 15.33 4.60 16.31
CA SER A 44 14.00 4.84 15.78
C SER A 44 13.90 4.34 14.35
N VAL A 45 12.82 3.63 14.05
CA VAL A 45 12.52 3.08 12.73
C VAL A 45 11.11 3.46 12.33
N LYS A 46 10.91 3.51 11.01
CA LYS A 46 9.61 3.65 10.37
C LYS A 46 9.46 2.52 9.37
N ILE A 47 8.53 1.60 9.62
CA ILE A 47 8.25 0.46 8.76
C ILE A 47 6.83 0.56 8.22
N ALA A 48 6.53 -0.12 7.12
CA ALA A 48 5.17 -0.29 6.64
C ALA A 48 4.96 -1.75 6.24
N GLY A 49 3.77 -2.29 6.50
CA GLY A 49 3.48 -3.69 6.25
C GLY A 49 2.05 -4.10 6.58
N LEU A 50 1.74 -5.35 6.32
CA LEU A 50 0.49 -6.02 6.69
C LEU A 50 0.57 -6.47 8.15
N VAL A 51 -0.47 -6.22 8.93
CA VAL A 51 -0.63 -6.85 10.24
C VAL A 51 -1.17 -8.27 10.03
N SER A 52 -0.31 -9.29 10.15
CA SER A 52 -0.72 -10.69 9.98
C SER A 52 -1.21 -11.35 11.27
N GLY A 53 -0.98 -10.73 12.42
CA GLY A 53 -1.48 -11.24 13.71
C GLY A 53 -1.50 -10.18 14.81
N VAL A 54 -2.44 -10.33 15.74
CA VAL A 54 -2.56 -9.48 16.93
C VAL A 54 -2.80 -10.36 18.16
N GLN A 55 -1.99 -10.16 19.20
CA GLN A 55 -2.15 -10.80 20.50
C GLN A 55 -2.32 -9.73 21.59
N THR A 56 -3.53 -9.61 22.13
CA THR A 56 -3.80 -8.74 23.26
C THR A 56 -3.40 -9.41 24.58
N LYS A 57 -2.74 -8.65 25.45
CA LYS A 57 -2.23 -9.11 26.75
C LYS A 57 -2.60 -8.09 27.82
N VAL A 58 -2.53 -8.55 29.08
CA VAL A 58 -2.78 -7.71 30.26
C VAL A 58 -1.52 -7.71 31.12
N THR A 59 -1.09 -6.53 31.54
CA THR A 59 0.03 -6.38 32.47
C THR A 59 -0.36 -6.84 33.88
N LYS A 60 0.63 -7.04 34.76
CA LYS A 60 0.35 -7.34 36.19
C LYS A 60 -0.50 -6.28 36.90
N GLN A 61 -0.52 -5.05 36.37
CA GLN A 61 -1.28 -3.92 36.91
C GLN A 61 -2.70 -3.81 36.30
N GLY A 62 -3.09 -4.72 35.41
CA GLY A 62 -4.41 -4.71 34.78
C GLY A 62 -4.51 -3.90 33.47
N ASN A 63 -3.44 -3.21 33.06
CA ASN A 63 -3.45 -2.44 31.81
C ASN A 63 -3.28 -3.35 30.59
N THR A 64 -4.08 -3.12 29.55
CA THR A 64 -4.03 -3.84 28.28
C THR A 64 -2.89 -3.37 27.39
N TRP A 65 -2.29 -4.28 26.64
CA TRP A 65 -1.26 -4.00 25.64
C TRP A 65 -1.33 -5.07 24.55
N ALA A 66 -0.67 -4.86 23.41
CA ALA A 66 -0.71 -5.82 22.31
C ALA A 66 0.66 -6.11 21.70
N ILE A 67 0.80 -7.32 21.18
CA ILE A 67 1.88 -7.71 20.27
C ILE A 67 1.25 -7.89 18.90
N ALA A 68 1.69 -7.11 17.92
CA ALA A 68 1.29 -7.25 16.53
C ALA A 68 2.43 -7.87 15.73
N THR A 69 2.13 -8.87 14.90
CA THR A 69 3.06 -9.39 13.90
C THR A 69 2.85 -8.60 12.61
N VAL A 70 3.91 -7.97 12.12
CA VAL A 70 3.88 -7.13 10.92
C VAL A 70 4.81 -7.73 9.88
N GLU A 71 4.35 -7.83 8.65
CA GLU A 71 5.09 -8.39 7.53
C GLU A 71 5.09 -7.47 6.31
N ASP A 72 6.21 -7.49 5.59
CA ASP A 72 6.38 -6.89 4.28
C ASP A 72 6.92 -7.96 3.31
N MET A 73 7.27 -7.58 2.08
CA MET A 73 7.83 -8.52 1.11
C MET A 73 9.19 -9.10 1.48
N SER A 74 9.87 -8.52 2.47
CA SER A 74 11.23 -8.85 2.88
C SER A 74 11.26 -9.74 4.13
N GLY A 75 10.24 -9.70 4.97
CA GLY A 75 10.15 -10.53 6.18
C GLY A 75 9.07 -10.07 7.14
N SER A 76 9.17 -10.53 8.39
CA SER A 76 8.23 -10.20 9.47
C SER A 76 8.94 -9.82 10.77
N VAL A 77 8.26 -9.04 11.61
CA VAL A 77 8.75 -8.58 12.91
C VAL A 77 7.61 -8.40 13.91
N GLU A 78 7.88 -8.63 15.19
CA GLU A 78 6.95 -8.32 16.27
C GLU A 78 7.04 -6.84 16.67
N VAL A 79 5.88 -6.19 16.76
CA VAL A 79 5.71 -4.83 17.25
C VAL A 79 4.90 -4.85 18.54
N LEU A 80 5.50 -4.36 19.62
CA LEU A 80 4.88 -4.29 20.94
C LEU A 80 4.31 -2.89 21.16
N PHE A 81 2.99 -2.81 21.36
CA PHE A 81 2.28 -1.60 21.73
C PHE A 81 1.94 -1.67 23.21
N PHE A 82 2.75 -1.01 24.04
CA PHE A 82 2.52 -0.89 25.49
C PHE A 82 1.29 -0.03 25.79
N PRO A 83 0.72 -0.06 27.01
CA PRO A 83 -0.61 0.50 27.28
C PRO A 83 -0.85 1.91 26.72
N ARG A 84 0.11 2.82 26.92
CA ARG A 84 0.01 4.19 26.41
C ARG A 84 -0.11 4.29 24.88
N SER A 85 0.62 3.47 24.12
CA SER A 85 0.50 3.45 22.65
C SER A 85 -0.64 2.55 22.18
N TYR A 86 -1.01 1.54 22.97
CA TYR A 86 -2.15 0.68 22.67
C TYR A 86 -3.47 1.43 22.76
N GLU A 87 -3.69 2.23 23.81
CA GLU A 87 -4.88 3.06 23.99
C GLU A 87 -5.20 3.95 22.78
N THR A 88 -4.17 4.40 22.04
CA THR A 88 -4.38 5.28 20.87
C THR A 88 -4.71 4.52 19.59
N ILE A 89 -4.56 3.19 19.59
CA ILE A 89 -4.71 2.35 18.40
C ILE A 89 -5.72 1.21 18.58
N GLU A 90 -6.15 0.92 19.81
CA GLU A 90 -6.96 -0.25 20.18
C GLU A 90 -8.19 -0.42 19.30
N SER A 91 -8.89 0.67 18.97
CA SER A 91 -10.14 0.62 18.19
C SER A 91 -9.94 0.23 16.72
N TYR A 92 -8.71 0.23 16.21
CA TYR A 92 -8.41 -0.05 14.80
C TYR A 92 -7.22 -1.00 14.59
N LEU A 93 -6.58 -1.50 15.65
CA LEU A 93 -5.58 -2.57 15.53
C LEU A 93 -6.28 -3.91 15.30
N ALA A 94 -6.15 -4.44 14.09
CA ALA A 94 -6.70 -5.74 13.70
C ALA A 94 -5.74 -6.46 12.74
N PRO A 95 -5.87 -7.78 12.54
CA PRO A 95 -5.24 -8.46 11.41
C PRO A 95 -5.77 -7.96 10.05
N ASP A 96 -5.04 -8.23 8.98
CA ASP A 96 -5.39 -7.95 7.57
C ASP A 96 -5.50 -6.46 7.20
N ILE A 97 -4.92 -5.57 8.01
CA ILE A 97 -4.78 -4.14 7.71
C ILE A 97 -3.35 -3.81 7.33
N ILE A 98 -3.19 -2.84 6.42
CA ILE A 98 -1.88 -2.31 6.06
C ILE A 98 -1.62 -1.08 6.91
N VAL A 99 -0.44 -1.00 7.49
CA VAL A 99 -0.07 0.05 8.44
C VAL A 99 1.31 0.60 8.18
N GLN A 100 1.49 1.88 8.52
CA GLN A 100 2.79 2.46 8.82
C GLN A 100 2.97 2.49 10.33
N ILE A 101 4.15 2.08 10.80
CA ILE A 101 4.50 2.08 12.23
C ILE A 101 5.79 2.87 12.42
N GLU A 102 5.74 3.81 13.36
CA GLU A 102 6.91 4.47 13.91
C GLU A 102 7.19 3.89 15.30
N GLY A 103 8.43 3.48 15.55
CA GLY A 103 8.80 2.84 16.80
C GLY A 103 10.30 2.80 17.04
N ARG A 104 10.69 2.20 18.16
CA ARG A 104 12.10 2.03 18.54
C ARG A 104 12.45 0.55 18.58
N VAL A 105 13.55 0.18 17.95
CA VAL A 105 14.04 -1.21 17.97
C VAL A 105 14.48 -1.57 19.39
N SER A 106 13.99 -2.70 19.89
CA SER A 106 14.41 -3.30 21.14
C SER A 106 14.99 -4.67 20.88
N LEU A 107 16.25 -4.84 21.28
CA LEU A 107 16.94 -6.13 21.30
C LEU A 107 17.04 -6.59 22.75
N ARG A 108 16.40 -7.71 23.09
CA ARG A 108 16.47 -8.33 24.42
C ARG A 108 16.71 -9.81 24.28
N ASP A 109 17.70 -10.35 24.99
CA ASP A 109 18.04 -11.78 24.95
C ASP A 109 18.16 -12.31 23.50
N GLU A 110 18.87 -11.57 22.63
CA GLU A 110 19.02 -11.84 21.19
C GLU A 110 17.71 -11.84 20.36
N THR A 111 16.58 -11.48 20.97
CA THR A 111 15.28 -11.35 20.29
C THR A 111 15.03 -9.90 19.93
N LEU A 112 14.87 -9.62 18.63
CA LEU A 112 14.54 -8.29 18.12
C LEU A 112 13.01 -8.10 18.09
N SER A 113 12.58 -6.95 18.57
CA SER A 113 11.22 -6.46 18.44
C SER A 113 11.21 -4.94 18.23
N ILE A 114 10.06 -4.37 17.90
CA ILE A 114 9.89 -2.91 17.81
C ILE A 114 8.91 -2.47 18.88
N PHE A 115 9.29 -1.48 19.69
CA PHE A 115 8.34 -0.80 20.56
C PHE A 115 7.58 0.23 19.73
N GLY A 116 6.34 -0.09 19.39
CA GLY A 116 5.46 0.73 18.58
C GLY A 116 5.01 1.98 19.36
N GLN A 117 5.33 3.15 18.80
CA GLN A 117 5.01 4.45 19.39
C GLN A 117 3.83 5.11 18.70
N LYS A 118 3.71 4.93 17.38
CA LYS A 118 2.61 5.43 16.57
C LYS A 118 2.30 4.43 15.45
N MET A 119 1.02 4.26 15.16
CA MET A 119 0.54 3.48 14.03
C MET A 119 -0.41 4.34 13.20
N THR A 120 -0.40 4.15 11.88
CA THR A 120 -1.34 4.79 10.97
C THR A 120 -1.78 3.74 9.97
N VAL A 121 -3.09 3.55 9.82
CA VAL A 121 -3.65 2.66 8.80
C VAL A 121 -3.42 3.31 7.44
N LEU A 122 -2.89 2.53 6.50
CA LEU A 122 -2.69 2.94 5.13
C LEU A 122 -3.79 2.35 4.28
N ASP A 123 -4.52 3.21 3.59
CA ASP A 123 -5.38 2.78 2.50
C ASP A 123 -4.54 2.77 1.22
N LEU A 124 -3.85 1.64 0.98
CA LEU A 124 -3.06 1.42 -0.24
C LEU A 124 -3.87 0.70 -1.32
N ARG A 125 -5.16 0.46 -1.06
CA ARG A 125 -6.07 -0.01 -2.09
C ARG A 125 -6.31 1.19 -3.01
N GLU A 126 -5.67 1.14 -4.17
CA GLU A 126 -5.64 2.23 -5.15
C GLU A 126 -4.64 3.31 -4.76
N ASP A 127 -3.38 3.13 -5.19
CA ASP A 127 -2.38 4.20 -5.24
C ASP A 127 -3.05 5.48 -5.80
N GLU A 128 -3.36 6.48 -4.97
CA GLU A 128 -3.88 7.81 -5.40
C GLU A 128 -2.90 8.56 -6.32
N ASP A 129 -1.71 7.99 -6.55
CA ASP A 129 -0.67 8.45 -7.47
C ASP A 129 -0.40 7.48 -8.62
N SER A 130 -1.07 6.33 -8.66
CA SER A 130 -0.88 5.36 -9.75
C SER A 130 -1.44 5.93 -11.04
N PRO A 131 -0.79 5.65 -12.19
CA PRO A 131 -1.31 6.10 -13.45
C PRO A 131 -2.65 5.42 -13.78
N VAL A 132 -3.67 6.22 -14.05
CA VAL A 132 -4.94 5.72 -14.62
C VAL A 132 -4.66 5.32 -16.06
N ASN A 133 -4.80 4.03 -16.38
CA ASN A 133 -4.56 3.52 -17.73
C ASN A 133 -5.87 3.41 -18.51
N VAL A 134 -5.93 4.09 -19.65
CA VAL A 134 -7.07 4.07 -20.58
C VAL A 134 -6.64 3.48 -21.91
N GLU A 135 -7.16 2.31 -22.25
CA GLU A 135 -6.92 1.64 -23.52
C GLU A 135 -7.94 2.06 -24.58
N LEU A 136 -7.44 2.59 -25.69
CA LEU A 136 -8.28 3.08 -26.79
C LEU A 136 -7.79 2.48 -28.10
N PRO A 137 -8.65 1.95 -28.98
CA PRO A 137 -8.24 1.64 -30.34
C PRO A 137 -8.03 2.95 -31.12
N PHE A 138 -7.01 3.00 -31.99
CA PHE A 138 -6.64 4.20 -32.74
C PHE A 138 -7.81 4.83 -33.51
N ASN A 139 -8.72 4.01 -34.03
CA ASN A 139 -9.91 4.46 -34.75
C ASN A 139 -10.94 5.22 -33.88
N ARG A 140 -10.81 5.20 -32.54
CA ARG A 140 -11.65 5.97 -31.61
C ARG A 140 -10.98 7.26 -31.14
N CYS A 141 -9.75 7.55 -31.56
CA CYS A 141 -9.02 8.78 -31.21
C CYS A 141 -9.47 10.01 -32.05
N ALA A 142 -10.75 10.11 -32.38
CA ALA A 142 -11.30 11.28 -33.05
C ALA A 142 -11.27 12.51 -32.09
N PRO A 143 -11.10 13.74 -32.60
CA PRO A 143 -11.02 14.94 -31.76
C PRO A 143 -12.20 15.12 -30.80
N GLU A 144 -13.43 14.82 -31.25
CA GLU A 144 -14.65 14.91 -30.43
C GLU A 144 -14.64 13.96 -29.23
N PHE A 145 -14.15 12.74 -29.45
CA PHE A 145 -14.04 11.73 -28.40
C PHE A 145 -12.97 12.13 -27.36
N LEU A 146 -11.80 12.59 -27.83
CA LEU A 146 -10.73 13.06 -26.95
C LEU A 146 -11.13 14.31 -26.15
N GLN A 147 -11.96 15.19 -26.72
CA GLN A 147 -12.57 16.29 -25.97
C GLN A 147 -13.49 15.78 -24.85
N GLY A 148 -14.26 14.72 -25.10
CA GLY A 148 -15.06 14.06 -24.08
C GLY A 148 -14.21 13.52 -22.93
N VAL A 149 -13.14 12.80 -23.25
CA VAL A 149 -12.19 12.29 -22.23
C VAL A 149 -11.58 13.45 -21.44
N ARG A 150 -11.09 14.48 -22.14
CA ARG A 150 -10.49 15.67 -21.51
C ARG A 150 -11.44 16.35 -20.52
N ARG A 151 -12.72 16.51 -20.86
CA ARG A 151 -13.72 17.11 -19.97
C ARG A 151 -13.87 16.33 -18.66
N VAL A 152 -13.86 14.99 -18.73
CA VAL A 152 -13.89 14.15 -17.53
C VAL A 152 -12.64 14.38 -16.70
N LEU A 153 -11.44 14.38 -17.31
CA LEU A 153 -10.20 14.61 -16.56
C LEU A 153 -10.18 15.99 -15.88
N GLU A 154 -10.68 17.04 -16.56
CA GLU A 154 -10.77 18.41 -16.01
C GLU A 154 -11.79 18.53 -14.86
N ALA A 155 -12.80 17.64 -14.81
CA ALA A 155 -13.84 17.67 -13.78
C ALA A 155 -13.41 17.02 -12.45
N PHE A 156 -12.38 16.16 -12.46
CA PHE A 156 -11.90 15.42 -11.29
C PHE A 156 -10.40 15.63 -11.06
N PRO A 157 -9.94 16.85 -10.75
CA PRO A 157 -8.51 17.13 -10.55
C PRO A 157 -7.95 16.36 -9.35
N GLY A 158 -6.74 15.81 -9.48
CA GLY A 158 -6.05 15.11 -8.39
C GLY A 158 -4.58 14.85 -8.67
N SER A 159 -4.01 13.82 -8.04
CA SER A 159 -2.57 13.53 -8.06
C SER A 159 -2.16 12.45 -9.06
N SER A 160 -3.07 11.59 -9.50
CA SER A 160 -2.75 10.49 -10.42
C SER A 160 -2.53 10.96 -11.86
N PRO A 161 -1.41 10.59 -12.50
CA PRO A 161 -1.23 10.78 -13.93
C PRO A 161 -2.20 9.92 -14.73
N VAL A 162 -2.53 10.34 -15.95
CA VAL A 162 -3.36 9.55 -16.87
C VAL A 162 -2.52 9.11 -18.06
N ARG A 163 -2.62 7.84 -18.45
CA ARG A 163 -1.92 7.27 -19.60
C ARG A 163 -2.91 6.69 -20.60
N LEU A 164 -2.83 7.16 -21.84
CA LEU A 164 -3.61 6.62 -22.95
C LEU A 164 -2.78 5.56 -23.68
N HIS A 165 -3.30 4.35 -23.75
CA HIS A 165 -2.72 3.23 -24.49
C HIS A 165 -3.47 3.09 -25.80
N VAL A 166 -2.93 3.71 -26.85
CA VAL A 166 -3.53 3.71 -28.18
C VAL A 166 -3.12 2.43 -28.91
N LYS A 167 -4.10 1.55 -29.16
CA LYS A 167 -3.90 0.26 -29.84
C LYS A 167 -4.10 0.39 -31.34
N GLU A 168 -3.10 -0.05 -32.08
CA GLU A 168 -3.10 -0.27 -33.52
C GLU A 168 -2.79 -1.75 -33.80
N PRO A 169 -3.12 -2.28 -35.00
CA PRO A 169 -2.72 -3.62 -35.37
C PRO A 169 -1.20 -3.81 -35.24
N GLY A 170 -0.77 -4.64 -34.29
CA GLY A 170 0.64 -4.97 -34.03
C GLY A 170 1.45 -3.91 -33.25
N ARG A 171 0.82 -2.82 -32.79
CA ARG A 171 1.51 -1.75 -32.02
C ARG A 171 0.61 -1.16 -30.93
N THR A 172 1.21 -0.85 -29.78
CA THR A 172 0.57 -0.01 -28.75
C THR A 172 1.46 1.21 -28.51
N THR A 173 0.88 2.40 -28.62
CA THR A 173 1.55 3.65 -28.27
C THR A 173 1.02 4.12 -26.92
N VAL A 174 1.93 4.34 -25.96
CA VAL A 174 1.58 4.88 -24.64
C VAL A 174 1.83 6.39 -24.66
N ILE A 175 0.79 7.15 -24.38
CA ILE A 175 0.83 8.62 -24.30
C ILE A 175 0.54 8.99 -22.86
N GLU A 176 1.49 9.64 -22.20
CA GLU A 176 1.23 10.28 -20.91
C GLU A 176 0.49 11.60 -21.18
N VAL A 177 -0.64 11.78 -20.51
CA VAL A 177 -1.48 12.97 -20.64
C VAL A 177 -0.81 14.14 -19.92
N ASP A 178 -1.10 15.37 -20.37
CA ASP A 178 -0.57 16.61 -19.79
C ASP A 178 -0.62 16.60 -18.25
N PRO A 179 0.48 16.96 -17.55
CA PRO A 179 0.52 16.96 -16.08
C PRO A 179 -0.56 17.80 -15.39
N HIS A 180 -1.17 18.78 -16.07
CA HIS A 180 -2.28 19.57 -15.53
C HIS A 180 -3.63 18.81 -15.53
N LEU A 181 -3.70 17.64 -16.16
CA LEU A 181 -4.88 16.79 -16.26
C LEU A 181 -4.76 15.52 -15.40
N ARG A 182 -4.05 15.63 -14.27
CA ARG A 182 -4.02 14.59 -13.23
C ARG A 182 -5.36 14.51 -12.51
N VAL A 183 -5.69 13.32 -12.02
CA VAL A 183 -7.03 13.02 -11.51
C VAL A 183 -7.05 12.41 -10.12
N GLU A 184 -8.16 12.61 -9.41
CA GLU A 184 -8.49 11.90 -8.18
C GLU A 184 -9.22 10.60 -8.54
N GLN A 185 -8.69 9.45 -8.09
CA GLN A 185 -9.20 8.12 -8.47
C GLN A 185 -10.46 7.69 -7.72
N GLY A 186 -11.49 8.54 -7.66
CA GLY A 186 -12.75 8.24 -6.97
C GLY A 186 -13.75 7.40 -7.80
N THR A 187 -14.74 6.81 -7.13
CA THR A 187 -15.84 6.07 -7.80
C THR A 187 -16.61 6.94 -8.82
N ALA A 188 -16.79 8.22 -8.52
CA ALA A 188 -17.46 9.18 -9.42
C ALA A 188 -16.66 9.39 -10.72
N PHE A 189 -15.35 9.60 -10.60
CA PHE A 189 -14.43 9.72 -11.74
C PHE A 189 -14.50 8.48 -12.64
N PHE A 190 -14.37 7.28 -12.07
CA PHE A 190 -14.40 6.06 -12.86
C PHE A 190 -15.76 5.81 -13.53
N SER A 191 -16.86 6.20 -12.89
CA SER A 191 -18.19 6.09 -13.47
C SER A 191 -18.31 6.95 -14.74
N GLU A 192 -17.94 8.24 -14.65
CA GLU A 192 -17.98 9.16 -15.79
C GLU A 192 -16.99 8.77 -16.90
N LEU A 193 -15.76 8.40 -16.52
CA LEU A 193 -14.77 7.98 -17.50
C LEU A 193 -15.26 6.76 -18.27
N LYS A 194 -15.81 5.75 -17.60
CA LYS A 194 -16.37 4.55 -18.25
C LYS A 194 -17.57 4.85 -19.13
N ALA A 195 -18.38 5.87 -18.80
CA ALA A 195 -19.48 6.31 -19.66
C ALA A 195 -18.98 6.89 -21.00
N VAL A 196 -17.83 7.57 -20.98
CA VAL A 196 -17.22 8.14 -22.19
C VAL A 196 -16.42 7.10 -22.98
N VAL A 197 -15.48 6.39 -22.34
CA VAL A 197 -14.55 5.49 -23.04
C VAL A 197 -15.06 4.07 -23.22
N GLY A 198 -16.02 3.66 -22.40
CA GLY A 198 -16.51 2.29 -22.27
C GLY A 198 -15.82 1.55 -21.12
N ALA A 199 -16.57 0.72 -20.38
CA ALA A 199 -16.07 0.04 -19.18
C ALA A 199 -14.82 -0.83 -19.42
N GLN A 200 -14.69 -1.42 -20.61
CA GLN A 200 -13.58 -2.30 -20.98
C GLN A 200 -12.29 -1.53 -21.35
N ALA A 201 -12.39 -0.22 -21.54
CA ALA A 201 -11.26 0.64 -21.90
C ALA A 201 -10.47 1.10 -20.66
N VAL A 202 -11.07 1.08 -19.47
CA VAL A 202 -10.39 1.48 -18.23
C VAL A 202 -9.75 0.25 -17.60
N LYS A 203 -8.43 0.26 -17.49
CA LYS A 203 -7.70 -0.78 -16.76
C LYS A 203 -7.29 -0.26 -15.40
N ASN A 204 -7.83 -0.88 -14.35
CA ASN A 204 -7.24 -0.74 -13.03
C ASN A 204 -5.86 -1.41 -13.05
N PRO A 205 -4.86 -0.83 -12.35
CA PRO A 205 -3.64 -1.56 -12.04
C PRO A 205 -3.95 -2.90 -11.35
#